data_AF-A0A7V9KAJ5-F1
#
_entry.id   AF-A0A7V9KAJ5-F1
#
_cell.length_a   1.000
_cell.length_b   1.000
_cell.length_c   1.000
_cell.angle_alpha   90.00
_cell.angle_beta   90.00
_cell.angle_gamma   90.00
#
_symmetry.space_group_name_H-M   'P 1'
#
loop_
_entity.id
_entity.type
_entity.pdbx_description
1 polymer ?
#
loop_
_entity_poly.entity_id
_entity_poly.type
_entity_poly.pdbx_seq_one_letter_code
_entity_poly.pdbx_strand_id
1 'polypeptide(L)'
;MKETPVGVHSCVINPRLKDAQAGRDLPGSKYGRMFPGLPPCEVDVERAVGLGRAASRMDATLPVVDGALENPRIPAGFAALGQFIAHDITADRSLLAPHATPESLRNSRAPRLDLECVYGDGPVGNPFLYDRDDPDKLLLGADAAGGTADDLPRNHQGTALVGDPRNDVHLLISQLHVAFLKFHNRVVDHLRGAGVPDEDVFDAARRLVRWHYEWVVAHEFLTLTVGEELLADIEANGRKFYEPGEKPAIPVEFSDAAYRFGHSQITPTYRLNDASDPATIFPDCLGGRPVEAGRAIDWSWFFDVGGSGHAPQPSRKLVASLTHALIDLPEQIVGHTEIPEHHSLASRDLQRGAALGLPSGEAVARMMGVEPLTAEECGLGAGWAAETPLWYYVFKEAEVRAAGEHLGPVGGRIVAEVLLGLLEADPDSYKNAEPGWRPELPFSRPGHFSMADLVVFAGGAGETVP
;
A
#
# COMPACT_ATOMS: atom_id res chain seq x y z
N MET A 1 25.02 0.81 33.19
CA MET A 1 24.32 0.35 31.97
C MET A 1 23.80 1.60 31.28
N LYS A 2 24.29 1.91 30.08
CA LYS A 2 23.72 3.00 29.27
C LYS A 2 22.43 2.45 28.68
N GLU A 3 21.31 3.10 28.97
CA GLU A 3 20.05 2.85 28.29
C GLU A 3 20.25 3.11 26.79
N THR A 4 20.08 2.09 25.97
CA THR A 4 20.00 2.23 24.52
C THR A 4 18.64 2.87 24.23
N PRO A 5 18.57 4.00 23.51
CA PRO A 5 17.30 4.59 23.14
C PRO A 5 16.55 3.59 22.25
N VAL A 6 15.35 3.20 22.68
CA VAL A 6 14.42 2.43 21.85
C VAL A 6 13.94 3.38 20.75
N GLY A 7 14.41 3.15 19.53
CA GLY A 7 13.97 3.93 18.36
C GLY A 7 12.49 3.73 18.11
N VAL A 8 11.85 4.69 17.46
CA VAL A 8 10.45 4.56 17.04
C VAL A 8 10.41 3.98 15.64
N HIS A 9 9.75 2.83 15.52
CA HIS A 9 9.85 1.94 14.36
C HIS A 9 8.59 2.04 13.48
N SER A 10 8.68 1.83 12.17
CA SER A 10 7.58 2.16 11.22
C SER A 10 6.96 0.95 10.50
N CYS A 11 7.16 -0.26 11.00
CA CYS A 11 6.63 -1.46 10.31
C CYS A 11 6.03 -2.45 11.30
N VAL A 12 5.05 -3.20 10.84
CA VAL A 12 4.26 -4.21 11.56
C VAL A 12 5.04 -5.53 11.78
N ILE A 13 6.36 -5.52 11.57
CA ILE A 13 7.21 -6.69 11.85
C ILE A 13 7.67 -6.59 13.31
N ASN A 14 7.57 -7.71 14.03
CA ASN A 14 8.01 -7.88 15.42
C ASN A 14 9.35 -7.15 15.66
N PRO A 15 9.43 -6.21 16.63
CA PRO A 15 10.63 -5.42 16.90
C PRO A 15 11.90 -6.29 17.08
N ARG A 16 11.78 -7.46 17.73
CA ARG A 16 12.90 -8.39 17.95
C ARG A 16 13.45 -9.02 16.67
N LEU A 17 12.62 -9.17 15.64
CA LEU A 17 13.04 -9.73 14.34
C LEU A 17 13.64 -8.67 13.42
N LYS A 18 13.38 -7.39 13.68
CA LYS A 18 14.02 -6.28 12.95
C LYS A 18 15.45 -6.03 13.40
N ASP A 19 15.72 -6.13 14.70
CA ASP A 19 17.08 -6.00 15.26
C ASP A 19 18.04 -7.11 14.79
N ALA A 20 17.49 -8.25 14.36
CA ALA A 20 18.24 -9.39 13.83
C ALA A 20 18.55 -9.29 12.32
N GLN A 21 18.12 -8.21 11.65
CA GLN A 21 18.32 -8.06 10.21
C GLN A 21 19.79 -7.77 9.90
N ALA A 22 20.39 -8.63 9.09
CA ALA A 22 21.78 -8.51 8.67
C ALA A 22 21.98 -7.17 7.95
N GLY A 23 22.66 -6.23 8.59
CA GLY A 23 23.26 -5.05 7.96
C GLY A 23 24.43 -5.44 7.05
N ARG A 24 24.18 -6.31 6.07
CA ARG A 24 25.17 -6.69 5.06
C ARG A 24 24.76 -6.12 3.72
N ASP A 25 25.78 -5.65 3.01
CA ASP A 25 25.78 -5.05 1.67
C ASP A 25 25.02 -5.87 0.62
N LEU A 26 23.69 -5.94 0.73
CA LEU A 26 22.84 -6.23 -0.41
C LEU A 26 22.82 -4.95 -1.26
N PRO A 27 22.96 -5.06 -2.60
CA PRO A 27 22.80 -3.91 -3.49
C PRO A 27 21.33 -3.45 -3.51
N GLY A 28 20.86 -2.88 -2.39
CA GLY A 28 19.52 -2.30 -2.26
C GLY A 28 19.46 -0.92 -2.92
N SER A 29 18.26 -0.55 -3.35
CA SER A 29 17.99 0.81 -3.83
C SER A 29 18.00 1.82 -2.68
N LYS A 30 18.17 3.10 -3.00
CA LYS A 30 18.29 4.16 -1.98
C LYS A 30 16.95 4.86 -1.78
N TYR A 31 16.73 5.39 -0.59
CA TYR A 31 15.79 6.49 -0.42
C TYR A 31 16.48 7.80 -0.83
N GLY A 32 15.69 8.75 -1.33
CA GLY A 32 16.14 10.06 -1.74
C GLY A 32 15.21 11.16 -1.24
N ARG A 33 15.42 12.39 -1.72
CA ARG A 33 14.49 13.51 -1.53
C ARG A 33 13.94 13.96 -2.87
N MET A 34 12.64 14.21 -2.91
CA MET A 34 11.98 14.84 -4.05
C MET A 34 12.28 16.35 -4.08
N PHE A 35 12.43 16.97 -2.91
CA PHE A 35 12.69 18.41 -2.78
C PHE A 35 13.96 18.69 -1.96
N PRO A 36 15.16 18.34 -2.47
CA PRO A 36 16.41 18.44 -1.70
C PRO A 36 16.77 19.88 -1.28
N GLY A 37 16.18 20.89 -1.91
CA GLY A 37 16.39 22.31 -1.58
C GLY A 37 15.47 22.85 -0.48
N LEU A 38 14.46 22.08 -0.03
CA LEU A 38 13.55 22.53 1.02
C LEU A 38 14.10 22.21 2.42
N PRO A 39 14.02 23.14 3.38
CA PRO A 39 14.40 22.86 4.76
C PRO A 39 13.37 21.92 5.43
N PRO A 40 13.77 21.18 6.49
CA PRO A 40 12.84 20.46 7.34
C PRO A 40 11.75 21.36 7.93
N CYS A 41 10.56 20.79 8.18
CA CYS A 41 9.49 21.46 8.92
C CYS A 41 9.97 21.79 10.35
N GLU A 42 9.96 23.07 10.71
CA GLU A 42 10.33 23.52 12.06
C GLU A 42 9.20 23.27 13.05
N VAL A 43 9.06 22.03 13.52
CA VAL A 43 8.01 21.61 14.46
C VAL A 43 8.59 21.01 15.73
N ASP A 44 7.97 21.31 16.88
CA ASP A 44 8.21 20.58 18.12
C ASP A 44 7.72 19.13 17.96
N VAL A 45 8.65 18.17 18.03
CA VAL A 45 8.36 16.75 17.76
C VAL A 45 7.33 16.18 18.73
N GLU A 46 7.41 16.51 20.02
CA GLU A 46 6.44 16.04 21.02
C GLU A 46 5.06 16.59 20.74
N ARG A 47 5.01 17.84 20.27
CA ARG A 47 3.75 18.47 19.87
C ARG A 47 3.17 17.83 18.61
N ALA A 48 4.00 17.51 17.63
CA ALA A 48 3.58 16.79 16.43
C ALA A 48 3.06 15.40 16.80
N VAL A 49 3.84 14.60 17.52
CA VAL A 49 3.43 13.28 18.03
C VAL A 49 2.13 13.35 18.83
N GLY A 50 1.94 14.43 19.61
CA GLY A 50 0.71 14.69 20.35
C GLY A 50 -0.57 14.76 19.52
N LEU A 51 -0.50 15.02 18.21
CA LEU A 51 -1.65 14.99 17.31
C LEU A 51 -2.20 13.57 17.08
N GLY A 52 -1.34 12.56 17.23
CA GLY A 52 -1.64 11.14 17.00
C GLY A 52 -1.98 10.35 18.26
N ARG A 53 -2.00 10.97 19.45
CA ARG A 53 -2.34 10.28 20.70
C ARG A 53 -3.79 9.80 20.73
N ALA A 54 -4.08 8.77 21.52
CA ALA A 54 -5.46 8.39 21.83
C ALA A 54 -6.23 9.58 22.41
N ALA A 55 -7.50 9.71 22.04
CA ALA A 55 -8.39 10.83 22.37
C ALA A 55 -7.84 12.22 21.96
N SER A 56 -6.98 12.27 20.94
CA SER A 56 -6.46 13.51 20.36
C SER A 56 -7.03 13.77 18.96
N ARG A 57 -6.45 14.75 18.24
CA ARG A 57 -7.01 15.28 16.99
C ARG A 57 -7.14 14.23 15.88
N MET A 58 -6.22 13.28 15.81
CA MET A 58 -6.23 12.24 14.77
C MET A 58 -6.96 10.97 15.20
N ASP A 59 -7.61 10.92 16.37
CA ASP A 59 -8.35 9.74 16.84
C ASP A 59 -9.85 9.87 16.59
N ALA A 60 -10.40 9.06 15.69
CA ALA A 60 -11.83 8.84 15.60
C ALA A 60 -12.23 7.85 16.70
N THR A 61 -12.46 8.39 17.91
CA THR A 61 -12.55 7.69 19.21
C THR A 61 -13.58 6.57 19.33
N LEU A 62 -14.41 6.30 18.32
CA LEU A 62 -15.40 5.23 18.35
C LEU A 62 -15.23 4.29 17.14
N PRO A 63 -15.25 2.97 17.34
CA PRO A 63 -15.17 1.97 16.26
C PRO A 63 -16.54 1.83 15.55
N VAL A 64 -17.14 2.95 15.17
CA VAL A 64 -18.41 2.99 14.47
C VAL A 64 -18.14 3.47 13.05
N VAL A 65 -18.74 2.79 12.08
CA VAL A 65 -18.77 3.29 10.69
C VAL A 65 -19.59 4.57 10.68
N ASP A 66 -18.91 5.70 10.46
CA ASP A 66 -19.54 6.99 10.26
C ASP A 66 -19.79 7.19 8.76
N GLY A 67 -21.06 7.14 8.36
CA GLY A 67 -21.47 7.36 6.97
C GLY A 67 -21.00 8.69 6.40
N ALA A 68 -20.74 9.72 7.21
CA ALA A 68 -20.19 10.99 6.75
C ALA A 68 -18.74 10.87 6.24
N LEU A 69 -18.03 9.84 6.72
CA LEU A 69 -16.65 9.53 6.37
C LEU A 69 -16.54 8.42 5.32
N GLU A 70 -17.65 7.87 4.80
CA GLU A 70 -17.60 6.96 3.67
C GLU A 70 -17.16 7.71 2.41
N ASN A 71 -16.20 7.14 1.68
CA ASN A 71 -15.72 7.70 0.42
C ASN A 71 -16.59 7.18 -0.73
N PRO A 72 -17.39 8.03 -1.40
CA PRO A 72 -18.24 7.59 -2.50
C PRO A 72 -17.46 7.19 -3.75
N ARG A 73 -16.18 7.60 -3.83
CA ARG A 73 -15.32 7.41 -5.00
C ARG A 73 -14.51 6.11 -4.93
N ILE A 74 -13.98 5.77 -3.75
CA ILE A 74 -12.95 4.73 -3.62
C ILE A 74 -13.50 3.52 -2.86
N PRO A 75 -13.67 2.35 -3.53
CA PRO A 75 -13.98 1.08 -2.87
C PRO A 75 -12.92 0.65 -1.84
N ALA A 76 -13.33 -0.07 -0.80
CA ALA A 76 -12.46 -0.50 0.30
C ALA A 76 -11.28 -1.36 -0.16
N GLY A 77 -11.41 -2.12 -1.26
CA GLY A 77 -10.32 -2.94 -1.81
C GLY A 77 -9.08 -2.15 -2.20
N PHE A 78 -9.25 -0.87 -2.57
CA PHE A 78 -8.13 -0.01 -2.95
C PHE A 78 -7.24 0.40 -1.78
N ALA A 79 -7.72 0.33 -0.54
CA ALA A 79 -6.87 0.49 0.64
C ALA A 79 -5.87 -0.67 0.76
N ALA A 80 -6.33 -1.91 0.55
CA ALA A 80 -5.48 -3.09 0.52
C ALA A 80 -4.53 -3.09 -0.69
N LEU A 81 -5.02 -2.68 -1.88
CA LEU A 81 -4.17 -2.54 -3.07
C LEU A 81 -3.09 -1.47 -2.87
N GLY A 82 -3.41 -0.31 -2.30
CA GLY A 82 -2.44 0.74 -2.01
C GLY A 82 -1.30 0.25 -1.11
N GLN A 83 -1.64 -0.55 -0.09
CA GLN A 83 -0.65 -1.20 0.77
C GLN A 83 0.16 -2.28 0.04
N PHE A 84 -0.48 -3.07 -0.82
CA PHE A 84 0.21 -4.06 -1.65
C PHE A 84 1.25 -3.40 -2.57
N ILE A 85 0.89 -2.29 -3.23
CA ILE A 85 1.81 -1.48 -4.04
C ILE A 85 2.95 -0.94 -3.17
N ALA A 86 2.67 -0.47 -1.94
CA ALA A 86 3.71 -0.03 -1.02
C ALA A 86 4.71 -1.14 -0.70
N HIS A 87 4.24 -2.38 -0.49
CA HIS A 87 5.09 -3.53 -0.19
C HIS A 87 5.93 -3.96 -1.39
N ASP A 88 5.45 -3.72 -2.60
CA ASP A 88 6.16 -3.99 -3.85
C ASP A 88 7.34 -3.04 -4.05
N ILE A 89 7.10 -1.73 -3.93
CA ILE A 89 8.11 -0.71 -4.29
C ILE A 89 8.99 -0.26 -3.10
N THR A 90 8.57 -0.52 -1.85
CA THR A 90 9.30 -0.08 -0.65
C THR A 90 9.51 -1.21 0.35
N ALA A 91 10.70 -1.28 0.94
CA ALA A 91 11.00 -2.05 2.14
C ALA A 91 12.08 -1.32 2.94
N ASP A 92 11.69 -0.29 3.70
CA ASP A 92 12.61 0.26 4.71
C ASP A 92 12.69 -0.68 5.92
N ARG A 93 13.91 -1.15 6.14
CA ARG A 93 14.30 -2.06 7.22
C ARG A 93 15.28 -1.41 8.20
N SER A 94 15.55 -0.11 8.02
CA SER A 94 16.58 0.62 8.75
C SER A 94 16.11 1.01 10.16
N LEU A 95 17.02 0.96 11.14
CA LEU A 95 16.80 1.57 12.45
C LEU A 95 16.84 3.10 12.29
N LEU A 96 15.78 3.80 12.71
CA LEU A 96 15.75 5.25 12.67
C LEU A 96 16.46 5.83 13.89
N ALA A 97 17.54 6.56 13.63
CA ALA A 97 18.13 7.49 14.60
C ALA A 97 17.44 8.86 14.48
N PRO A 98 17.43 9.68 15.55
CA PRO A 98 17.09 11.10 15.44
C PRO A 98 17.96 11.77 14.37
N HIS A 99 17.36 12.52 13.44
CA HIS A 99 18.03 13.16 12.30
C HIS A 99 18.70 12.20 11.31
N ALA A 100 18.03 11.08 11.00
CA ALA A 100 18.51 10.15 9.98
C ALA A 100 18.60 10.84 8.60
N THR A 101 19.71 10.59 7.91
CA THR A 101 19.87 11.04 6.52
C THR A 101 19.17 10.04 5.59
N PRO A 102 18.34 10.46 4.62
CA PRO A 102 17.69 9.54 3.69
C PRO A 102 18.68 8.60 2.99
N GLU A 103 19.90 9.07 2.72
CA GLU A 103 20.97 8.30 2.08
C GLU A 103 21.51 7.16 2.97
N SER A 104 21.25 7.22 4.29
CA SER A 104 21.54 6.13 5.22
C SER A 104 20.46 5.05 5.23
N LEU A 105 19.24 5.35 4.78
CA LEU A 105 18.19 4.36 4.64
C LEU A 105 18.49 3.43 3.46
N ARG A 106 18.05 2.18 3.58
CA ARG A 106 18.14 1.18 2.50
C ARG A 106 16.75 0.68 2.18
N ASN A 107 16.39 0.74 0.91
CA ASN A 107 15.24 0.05 0.40
C ASN A 107 15.68 -1.36 -0.01
N SER A 108 15.20 -2.37 0.70
CA SER A 108 15.49 -3.78 0.39
C SER A 108 14.66 -4.31 -0.79
N ARG A 109 13.89 -3.45 -1.47
CA ARG A 109 13.15 -3.76 -2.71
C ARG A 109 13.75 -3.06 -3.90
N ALA A 110 13.54 -3.65 -5.08
CA ALA A 110 13.60 -2.88 -6.30
C ALA A 110 12.49 -1.82 -6.29
N PRO A 111 12.78 -0.55 -6.63
CA PRO A 111 11.77 0.49 -6.76
C PRO A 111 11.07 0.33 -8.11
N ARG A 112 10.36 -0.79 -8.29
CA ARG A 112 9.68 -1.20 -9.53
C ARG A 112 8.35 -1.85 -9.16
N LEU A 113 7.39 -1.76 -10.08
CA LEU A 113 6.09 -2.43 -9.97
C LEU A 113 6.16 -3.84 -10.57
N ASP A 114 7.12 -4.66 -10.09
CA ASP A 114 7.49 -5.92 -10.72
C ASP A 114 6.97 -7.18 -10.00
N LEU A 115 6.19 -6.98 -8.93
CA LEU A 115 5.61 -8.06 -8.13
C LEU A 115 6.70 -8.96 -7.50
N GLU A 116 7.87 -8.40 -7.15
CA GLU A 116 8.92 -9.10 -6.38
C GLU A 116 8.34 -9.71 -5.09
N CYS A 117 7.33 -9.06 -4.50
CA CYS A 117 6.64 -9.56 -3.33
C CYS A 117 5.89 -10.89 -3.55
N VAL A 118 5.50 -11.21 -4.81
CA VAL A 118 4.82 -12.45 -5.24
C VAL A 118 5.82 -13.47 -5.77
N TYR A 119 6.72 -13.05 -6.66
CA TYR A 119 7.60 -13.97 -7.40
C TYR A 119 8.93 -14.27 -6.70
N GLY A 120 9.36 -13.43 -5.75
CA GLY A 120 10.71 -13.50 -5.20
C GLY A 120 11.78 -13.55 -6.31
N ASP A 121 12.77 -14.41 -6.14
CA ASP A 121 13.85 -14.67 -7.11
C ASP A 121 13.49 -15.75 -8.16
N GLY A 122 12.20 -16.01 -8.38
CA GLY A 122 11.72 -17.01 -9.36
C GLY A 122 11.80 -18.47 -8.88
N PRO A 123 11.37 -19.44 -9.71
CA PRO A 123 11.33 -20.87 -9.34
C PRO A 123 12.68 -21.45 -8.95
N VAL A 124 13.78 -20.89 -9.45
CA VAL A 124 15.14 -21.32 -9.12
C VAL A 124 15.63 -20.72 -7.80
N GLY A 125 15.41 -19.43 -7.58
CA GLY A 125 15.90 -18.72 -6.38
C GLY A 125 15.04 -18.98 -5.14
N ASN A 126 13.71 -19.05 -5.31
CA ASN A 126 12.76 -19.30 -4.23
C ASN A 126 11.77 -20.42 -4.60
N PRO A 127 12.23 -21.67 -4.81
CA PRO A 127 11.37 -22.78 -5.25
C PRO A 127 10.20 -23.09 -4.30
N PHE A 128 10.27 -22.69 -3.04
CA PHE A 128 9.21 -22.88 -2.04
C PHE A 128 7.97 -22.00 -2.27
N LEU A 129 8.04 -21.01 -3.17
CA LEU A 129 6.89 -20.19 -3.58
C LEU A 129 6.06 -20.83 -4.71
N TYR A 130 6.57 -21.90 -5.33
CA TYR A 130 6.01 -22.49 -6.54
C TYR A 130 5.46 -23.89 -6.27
N ASP A 131 4.47 -24.29 -7.07
CA ASP A 131 3.97 -25.66 -7.02
C ASP A 131 5.06 -26.62 -7.51
N ARG A 132 5.34 -27.66 -6.74
CA ARG A 132 6.44 -28.59 -7.05
C ARG A 132 6.11 -29.45 -8.28
N ASP A 133 4.84 -29.76 -8.47
CA ASP A 133 4.39 -30.64 -9.52
C ASP A 133 4.06 -29.84 -10.81
N ASP A 134 3.88 -28.52 -10.69
CA ASP A 134 3.75 -27.55 -11.79
C ASP A 134 4.51 -26.23 -11.49
N PRO A 135 5.83 -26.14 -11.78
CA PRO A 135 6.66 -25.01 -11.39
C PRO A 135 6.38 -23.70 -12.15
N ASP A 136 5.53 -23.74 -13.18
CA ASP A 136 5.01 -22.51 -13.81
C ASP A 136 3.94 -21.85 -12.93
N LYS A 137 3.39 -22.57 -11.93
CA LYS A 137 2.36 -22.07 -11.01
C LYS A 137 2.94 -21.73 -9.65
N LEU A 138 2.32 -20.74 -9.01
CA LEU A 138 2.57 -20.38 -7.62
C LEU A 138 1.83 -21.34 -6.68
N LEU A 139 2.46 -21.65 -5.55
CA LEU A 139 1.90 -22.53 -4.53
C LEU A 139 0.74 -21.84 -3.80
N LEU A 140 -0.42 -22.50 -3.76
CA LEU A 140 -1.56 -22.07 -2.94
C LEU A 140 -1.57 -22.81 -1.60
N GLY A 141 -1.95 -22.11 -0.53
CA GLY A 141 -2.18 -22.71 0.78
C GLY A 141 -3.61 -23.20 0.94
N ALA A 142 -3.77 -24.28 1.70
CA ALA A 142 -5.09 -24.71 2.14
C ALA A 142 -5.59 -23.84 3.29
N ASP A 143 -6.91 -23.68 3.39
CA ASP A 143 -7.57 -23.07 4.53
C ASP A 143 -7.24 -23.80 5.85
N ALA A 144 -7.66 -23.23 6.99
CA ALA A 144 -7.41 -23.80 8.31
C ALA A 144 -7.99 -25.22 8.50
N ALA A 145 -8.96 -25.63 7.68
CA ALA A 145 -9.55 -26.97 7.71
C ALA A 145 -8.85 -27.95 6.73
N GLY A 146 -7.91 -27.49 5.92
CA GLY A 146 -7.26 -28.25 4.86
C GLY A 146 -8.15 -28.47 3.63
N GLY A 147 -9.22 -27.69 3.48
CA GLY A 147 -10.28 -27.85 2.48
C GLY A 147 -9.98 -27.12 1.16
N THR A 148 -10.12 -25.80 1.15
CA THR A 148 -10.00 -24.97 -0.06
C THR A 148 -8.65 -24.29 -0.18
N ALA A 149 -8.20 -24.00 -1.41
CA ALA A 149 -6.95 -23.31 -1.70
C ALA A 149 -7.09 -21.77 -1.54
N ASP A 150 -7.60 -21.33 -0.39
CA ASP A 150 -8.00 -19.95 -0.09
C ASP A 150 -7.10 -19.25 0.94
N ASP A 151 -5.94 -19.81 1.27
CA ASP A 151 -4.95 -19.17 2.15
C ASP A 151 -3.58 -19.09 1.48
N LEU A 152 -2.69 -18.29 2.07
CA LEU A 152 -1.28 -18.31 1.74
C LEU A 152 -0.67 -19.67 2.06
N PRO A 153 0.30 -20.16 1.27
CA PRO A 153 1.08 -21.32 1.68
C PRO A 153 1.76 -21.03 3.01
N ARG A 154 1.64 -21.93 3.98
CA ARG A 154 2.17 -21.76 5.34
C ARG A 154 3.07 -22.92 5.71
N ASN A 155 4.10 -22.64 6.51
CA ASN A 155 4.91 -23.69 7.13
C ASN A 155 4.14 -24.37 8.29
N HIS A 156 4.75 -25.39 8.89
CA HIS A 156 4.16 -26.15 10.01
C HIS A 156 3.89 -25.31 11.29
N GLN A 157 4.39 -24.07 11.35
CA GLN A 157 4.15 -23.12 12.45
C GLN A 157 3.10 -22.06 12.07
N GLY A 158 2.47 -22.16 10.90
CA GLY A 158 1.48 -21.20 10.41
C GLY A 158 2.08 -19.92 9.81
N THR A 159 3.40 -19.83 9.67
CA THR A 159 4.06 -18.67 9.03
C THR A 159 3.86 -18.72 7.52
N ALA A 160 3.37 -17.64 6.92
CA ALA A 160 3.22 -17.53 5.47
C ALA A 160 4.56 -17.62 4.73
N LEU A 161 4.55 -18.33 3.61
CA LEU A 161 5.65 -18.49 2.67
C LEU A 161 5.41 -17.54 1.50
N VAL A 162 5.88 -16.31 1.63
CA VAL A 162 5.66 -15.22 0.65
C VAL A 162 6.94 -14.43 0.43
N GLY A 163 7.05 -13.78 -0.74
CA GLY A 163 8.20 -12.93 -1.06
C GLY A 163 8.31 -11.70 -0.17
N ASP A 164 7.20 -11.19 0.38
CA ASP A 164 7.18 -10.17 1.43
C ASP A 164 6.38 -10.60 2.66
N PRO A 165 6.99 -10.76 3.86
CA PRO A 165 6.26 -11.16 5.06
C PRO A 165 5.24 -10.11 5.52
N ARG A 166 5.34 -8.85 5.06
CA ARG A 166 4.32 -7.84 5.34
C ARG A 166 3.00 -8.13 4.64
N ASN A 167 2.96 -9.00 3.63
CA ASN A 167 1.73 -9.45 3.00
C ASN A 167 0.94 -10.47 3.85
N ASP A 168 1.28 -10.68 5.12
CA ASP A 168 0.50 -11.49 6.07
C ASP A 168 0.22 -10.76 7.40
N VAL A 169 0.29 -9.42 7.44
CA VAL A 169 0.08 -8.64 8.68
C VAL A 169 -1.39 -8.51 9.08
N HIS A 170 -2.30 -8.54 8.11
CA HIS A 170 -3.75 -8.63 8.32
C HIS A 170 -4.43 -9.39 7.17
N LEU A 171 -5.64 -9.86 7.41
CA LEU A 171 -6.41 -10.72 6.52
C LEU A 171 -6.61 -10.11 5.13
N LEU A 172 -6.94 -8.81 5.05
CA LEU A 172 -7.16 -8.15 3.75
C LEU A 172 -5.93 -8.21 2.84
N ILE A 173 -4.72 -8.00 3.38
CA ILE A 173 -3.49 -8.03 2.56
C ILE A 173 -3.09 -9.47 2.20
N SER A 174 -3.28 -10.44 3.10
CA SER A 174 -2.96 -11.84 2.81
C SER A 174 -3.89 -12.43 1.76
N GLN A 175 -5.19 -12.14 1.85
CA GLN A 175 -6.17 -12.59 0.87
C GLN A 175 -6.00 -11.88 -0.48
N LEU A 176 -5.56 -10.61 -0.50
CA LEU A 176 -5.26 -9.93 -1.77
C LEU A 176 -4.05 -10.58 -2.44
N HIS A 177 -3.05 -10.95 -1.64
CA HIS A 177 -1.91 -11.70 -2.13
C HIS A 177 -2.34 -13.06 -2.71
N VAL A 178 -3.22 -13.81 -2.04
CA VAL A 178 -3.83 -15.05 -2.59
C VAL A 178 -4.52 -14.80 -3.93
N ALA A 179 -5.23 -13.67 -4.09
CA ALA A 179 -5.87 -13.31 -5.35
C ALA A 179 -4.83 -13.15 -6.49
N PHE A 180 -3.67 -12.55 -6.22
CA PHE A 180 -2.56 -12.48 -7.20
C PHE A 180 -1.95 -13.86 -7.51
N LEU A 181 -1.82 -14.75 -6.52
CA LEU A 181 -1.36 -16.13 -6.76
C LEU A 181 -2.32 -16.87 -7.70
N LYS A 182 -3.62 -16.79 -7.41
CA LYS A 182 -4.67 -17.38 -8.24
C LYS A 182 -4.73 -16.76 -9.64
N PHE A 183 -4.58 -15.44 -9.73
CA PHE A 183 -4.55 -14.72 -11.00
C PHE A 183 -3.41 -15.24 -11.90
N HIS A 184 -2.19 -15.34 -11.36
CA HIS A 184 -1.05 -15.90 -12.09
C HIS A 184 -1.31 -17.34 -12.55
N ASN A 185 -1.80 -18.20 -11.66
CA ASN A 185 -2.08 -19.60 -12.00
C ASN A 185 -3.13 -19.74 -13.12
N ARG A 186 -4.13 -18.86 -13.14
CA ARG A 186 -5.13 -18.81 -14.22
C ARG A 186 -4.56 -18.25 -15.52
N VAL A 187 -3.61 -17.31 -15.45
CA VAL A 187 -2.90 -16.80 -16.62
C VAL A 187 -2.02 -17.89 -17.25
N VAL A 188 -1.35 -18.71 -16.44
CA VAL A 188 -0.61 -19.90 -16.90
C VAL A 188 -1.52 -20.83 -17.69
N ASP A 189 -2.69 -21.17 -17.14
CA ASP A 189 -3.68 -22.01 -17.83
C ASP A 189 -4.21 -21.38 -19.13
N HIS A 190 -4.43 -20.06 -19.12
CA HIS A 190 -4.85 -19.31 -20.29
C HIS A 190 -3.80 -19.36 -21.42
N LEU A 191 -2.53 -19.13 -21.11
CA LEU A 191 -1.45 -19.13 -22.10
C LEU A 191 -1.17 -20.53 -22.66
N ARG A 192 -1.23 -21.57 -21.83
CA ARG A 192 -1.19 -22.97 -22.30
C ARG A 192 -2.35 -23.28 -23.23
N GLY A 193 -3.56 -22.84 -22.88
CA GLY A 193 -4.74 -22.97 -23.74
C GLY A 193 -4.61 -22.22 -25.07
N ALA A 194 -3.86 -21.12 -25.09
CA ALA A 194 -3.53 -20.35 -26.31
C ALA A 194 -2.36 -20.96 -27.12
N GLY A 195 -1.71 -22.02 -26.63
CA GLY A 195 -0.64 -22.73 -27.33
C GLY A 195 0.75 -22.11 -27.18
N VAL A 196 0.99 -21.32 -26.13
CA VAL A 196 2.35 -20.88 -25.77
C VAL A 196 3.22 -22.10 -25.44
N PRO A 197 4.46 -22.21 -25.96
CA PRO A 197 5.36 -23.33 -25.66
C PRO A 197 5.64 -23.46 -24.16
N ASP A 198 5.68 -24.68 -23.64
CA ASP A 198 5.86 -24.97 -22.21
C ASP A 198 7.08 -24.25 -21.62
N GLU A 199 8.19 -24.17 -22.35
CA GLU A 199 9.41 -23.49 -21.91
C GLU A 199 9.27 -21.96 -21.70
N ASP A 200 8.25 -21.34 -22.31
CA ASP A 200 8.01 -19.90 -22.29
C ASP A 200 6.83 -19.51 -21.37
N VAL A 201 6.03 -20.48 -20.91
CA VAL A 201 4.76 -20.23 -20.21
C VAL A 201 4.95 -19.38 -18.95
N PHE A 202 5.92 -19.74 -18.11
CA PHE A 202 6.16 -19.01 -16.86
C PHE A 202 6.52 -17.54 -17.10
N ASP A 203 7.50 -17.28 -17.98
CA ASP A 203 7.97 -15.93 -18.26
C ASP A 203 6.90 -15.09 -18.96
N ALA A 204 6.13 -15.70 -19.87
CA ALA A 204 4.97 -15.07 -20.49
C ALA A 204 3.88 -14.74 -19.47
N ALA A 205 3.56 -15.66 -18.55
CA ALA A 205 2.57 -15.45 -17.50
C ALA A 205 3.00 -14.35 -16.52
N ARG A 206 4.25 -14.40 -16.05
CA ARG A 206 4.83 -13.39 -15.17
C ARG A 206 4.77 -12.00 -15.81
N ARG A 207 5.18 -11.88 -17.08
CA ARG A 207 5.12 -10.62 -17.83
C ARG A 207 3.68 -10.12 -17.95
N LEU A 208 2.75 -10.99 -18.35
CA LEU A 208 1.37 -10.60 -18.58
C LEU A 208 0.67 -10.13 -17.29
N VAL A 209 0.91 -10.84 -16.18
CA VAL A 209 0.39 -10.46 -14.87
C VAL A 209 0.95 -9.11 -14.42
N ARG A 210 2.27 -8.90 -14.56
CA ARG A 210 2.91 -7.62 -14.23
C ARG A 210 2.32 -6.48 -15.03
N TRP A 211 2.16 -6.63 -16.34
CA TRP A 211 1.61 -5.57 -17.19
C TRP A 211 0.15 -5.22 -16.87
N HIS A 212 -0.67 -6.21 -16.52
CA HIS A 212 -2.03 -5.95 -16.03
C HIS A 212 -2.04 -5.25 -14.67
N TYR A 213 -1.14 -5.62 -13.76
CA TYR A 213 -0.96 -4.93 -12.47
C TYR A 213 -0.51 -3.49 -12.67
N GLU A 214 0.54 -3.26 -13.45
CA GLU A 214 1.04 -1.93 -13.82
C GLU A 214 -0.04 -1.07 -14.49
N TRP A 215 -0.88 -1.68 -15.34
CA TRP A 215 -2.02 -1.02 -15.96
C TRP A 215 -3.05 -0.57 -14.92
N VAL A 216 -3.46 -1.47 -14.01
CA VAL A 216 -4.38 -1.14 -12.91
C VAL A 216 -3.81 0.00 -12.06
N VAL A 217 -2.51 -0.06 -11.73
CA VAL A 217 -1.85 1.00 -10.95
C VAL A 217 -1.95 2.34 -11.69
N ALA A 218 -1.60 2.38 -12.97
CA ALA A 218 -1.53 3.61 -13.76
C ALA A 218 -2.90 4.21 -14.10
N HIS A 219 -3.90 3.37 -14.39
CA HIS A 219 -5.16 3.80 -15.01
C HIS A 219 -6.37 3.72 -14.09
N GLU A 220 -6.34 2.89 -13.04
CA GLU A 220 -7.45 2.76 -12.09
C GLU A 220 -7.08 3.29 -10.71
N PHE A 221 -6.04 2.72 -10.08
CA PHE A 221 -5.61 3.11 -8.74
C PHE A 221 -5.26 4.60 -8.68
N LEU A 222 -4.40 5.07 -9.58
CA LEU A 222 -4.04 6.49 -9.62
C LEU A 222 -5.24 7.37 -9.93
N THR A 223 -6.11 6.98 -10.86
CA THR A 223 -7.30 7.77 -11.22
C THR A 223 -8.17 7.98 -9.98
N LEU A 224 -8.49 6.90 -9.27
CA LEU A 224 -9.27 6.97 -8.04
C LEU A 224 -8.57 7.78 -6.95
N THR A 225 -7.25 7.60 -6.80
CA THR A 225 -6.47 8.14 -5.68
C THR A 225 -6.13 9.62 -5.82
N VAL A 226 -5.82 10.11 -7.01
CA VAL A 226 -5.30 11.48 -7.21
C VAL A 226 -6.26 12.39 -7.98
N GLY A 227 -7.31 11.83 -8.58
CA GLY A 227 -8.28 12.56 -9.40
C GLY A 227 -7.86 12.66 -10.87
N GLU A 228 -8.86 12.77 -11.74
CA GLU A 228 -8.72 12.77 -13.20
C GLU A 228 -7.95 13.99 -13.71
N GLU A 229 -8.20 15.17 -13.13
CA GLU A 229 -7.57 16.43 -13.55
C GLU A 229 -6.05 16.38 -13.41
N LEU A 230 -5.57 15.82 -12.28
CA LEU A 230 -4.15 15.73 -12.02
C LEU A 230 -3.45 14.75 -12.96
N LEU A 231 -4.07 13.61 -13.24
CA LEU A 231 -3.53 12.64 -14.20
C LEU A 231 -3.51 13.18 -15.62
N ALA A 232 -4.58 13.86 -16.04
CA ALA A 232 -4.63 14.51 -17.35
C ALA A 232 -3.53 15.57 -17.50
N ASP A 233 -3.22 16.34 -16.44
CA ASP A 233 -2.09 17.29 -16.45
C ASP A 233 -0.74 16.57 -16.58
N ILE A 234 -0.51 15.46 -15.87
CA ILE A 234 0.75 14.70 -15.98
C ILE A 234 0.88 14.04 -17.36
N GLU A 235 -0.20 13.50 -17.91
CA GLU A 235 -0.21 12.92 -19.25
C GLU A 235 0.11 13.98 -20.33
N ALA A 236 -0.50 15.17 -20.21
CA ALA A 236 -0.32 16.25 -21.18
C ALA A 236 1.03 16.97 -21.05
N ASN A 237 1.50 17.18 -19.82
CA ASN A 237 2.63 18.07 -19.53
C ASN A 237 3.86 17.35 -18.96
N GLY A 238 3.77 16.04 -18.73
CA GLY A 238 4.81 15.25 -18.10
C GLY A 238 4.92 15.46 -16.59
N ARG A 239 5.79 14.65 -15.98
CA ARG A 239 6.21 14.78 -14.57
C ARG A 239 7.14 15.99 -14.42
N LYS A 240 7.03 16.71 -13.29
CA LYS A 240 7.73 17.98 -13.06
C LYS A 240 8.74 17.94 -11.91
N PHE A 241 8.55 17.05 -10.94
CA PHE A 241 9.26 17.07 -9.66
C PHE A 241 10.00 15.77 -9.35
N TYR A 242 9.53 14.63 -9.84
CA TYR A 242 10.22 13.35 -9.66
C TYR A 242 10.98 12.93 -10.92
N GLU A 243 12.29 12.83 -10.81
CA GLU A 243 13.18 12.29 -11.84
C GLU A 243 13.86 11.01 -11.32
N PRO A 244 13.47 9.81 -11.79
CA PRO A 244 14.01 8.55 -11.28
C PRO A 244 15.47 8.31 -11.69
N GLY A 245 15.91 8.85 -12.84
CA GLY A 245 17.21 8.53 -13.43
C GLY A 245 17.38 7.03 -13.74
N GLU A 246 18.62 6.58 -13.95
CA GLU A 246 18.92 5.15 -14.25
C GLU A 246 18.75 4.21 -13.06
N LYS A 247 18.84 4.76 -11.83
CA LYS A 247 18.73 4.02 -10.57
C LYS A 247 17.69 4.72 -9.71
N PRO A 248 16.40 4.43 -9.91
CA PRO A 248 15.33 5.09 -9.19
C PRO A 248 15.55 4.99 -7.67
N ALA A 249 15.27 6.08 -6.99
CA ALA A 249 15.23 6.15 -5.53
C ALA A 249 13.82 6.52 -5.10
N ILE A 250 13.32 5.92 -4.02
CA ILE A 250 12.02 6.29 -3.45
C ILE A 250 12.20 7.57 -2.62
N PRO A 251 11.49 8.67 -2.93
CA PRO A 251 11.58 9.87 -2.11
C PRO A 251 10.95 9.68 -0.73
N VAL A 252 11.55 10.24 0.31
CA VAL A 252 10.97 10.20 1.66
C VAL A 252 9.68 11.01 1.77
N GLU A 253 9.50 12.05 0.95
CA GLU A 253 8.23 12.78 0.84
C GLU A 253 7.10 11.89 0.31
N PHE A 254 7.42 10.87 -0.49
CA PHE A 254 6.50 9.83 -0.91
C PHE A 254 6.31 8.78 0.19
N SER A 255 7.37 8.09 0.63
CA SER A 255 7.24 6.93 1.53
C SER A 255 6.83 7.29 2.97
N ASP A 256 7.21 8.47 3.44
CA ASP A 256 7.08 8.89 4.83
C ASP A 256 6.11 10.07 5.02
N ALA A 257 5.46 10.50 3.95
CA ALA A 257 4.30 11.38 4.02
C ALA A 257 3.22 11.00 3.01
N ALA A 258 3.36 11.38 1.73
CA ALA A 258 2.25 11.38 0.81
C ALA A 258 1.59 10.00 0.64
N TYR A 259 2.37 8.92 0.48
CA TYR A 259 1.86 7.55 0.27
C TYR A 259 1.32 6.87 1.54
N ARG A 260 1.38 7.54 2.70
CA ARG A 260 0.72 7.08 3.94
C ARG A 260 -0.74 7.52 4.04
N PHE A 261 -1.29 8.08 2.96
CA PHE A 261 -2.70 8.44 2.89
C PHE A 261 -3.64 7.25 3.15
N GLY A 262 -3.20 6.03 2.79
CA GLY A 262 -3.98 4.80 2.94
C GLY A 262 -4.39 4.50 4.38
N HIS A 263 -3.67 5.01 5.38
CA HIS A 263 -4.05 4.85 6.79
C HIS A 263 -5.44 5.45 7.08
N SER A 264 -5.82 6.54 6.40
CA SER A 264 -7.13 7.18 6.59
C SER A 264 -8.28 6.43 5.92
N GLN A 265 -7.97 5.60 4.91
CA GLN A 265 -8.96 4.84 4.15
C GLN A 265 -9.48 3.60 4.89
N ILE A 266 -8.79 3.17 5.93
CA ILE A 266 -9.16 2.00 6.72
C ILE A 266 -10.50 2.25 7.42
N THR A 267 -11.41 1.30 7.34
CA THR A 267 -12.68 1.30 8.08
C THR A 267 -12.54 0.51 9.38
N PRO A 268 -13.35 0.79 10.43
CA PRO A 268 -13.32 0.02 11.68
C PRO A 268 -13.70 -1.45 11.48
N THR A 269 -14.66 -1.73 10.59
CA THR A 269 -15.18 -3.06 10.29
C THR A 269 -15.34 -3.28 8.78
N TYR A 270 -15.32 -4.55 8.38
CA TYR A 270 -15.45 -5.02 7.00
C TYR A 270 -16.43 -6.19 6.91
N ARG A 271 -17.26 -6.20 5.87
CA ARG A 271 -17.97 -7.41 5.46
C ARG A 271 -17.02 -8.23 4.58
N LEU A 272 -16.57 -9.38 5.07
CA LEU A 272 -15.60 -10.21 4.35
C LEU A 272 -16.28 -11.04 3.25
N ASN A 273 -17.49 -11.51 3.51
CA ASN A 273 -18.31 -12.37 2.67
C ASN A 273 -19.74 -12.41 3.24
N ASP A 274 -20.64 -13.20 2.65
CA ASP A 274 -22.01 -13.43 3.14
C ASP A 274 -22.13 -14.54 4.20
N ALA A 275 -21.04 -15.26 4.49
CA ALA A 275 -21.02 -16.38 5.43
C ALA A 275 -20.73 -15.96 6.88
N SER A 276 -20.30 -14.71 7.10
CA SER A 276 -19.84 -14.21 8.39
C SER A 276 -20.34 -12.81 8.72
N ASP A 277 -20.46 -12.52 10.02
CA ASP A 277 -20.74 -11.16 10.48
C ASP A 277 -19.56 -10.22 10.16
N PRO A 278 -19.79 -8.90 10.05
CA PRO A 278 -18.72 -7.94 9.82
C PRO A 278 -17.58 -8.06 10.85
N ALA A 279 -16.34 -8.08 10.36
CA ALA A 279 -15.13 -8.26 11.14
C ALA A 279 -14.41 -6.93 11.38
N THR A 280 -13.91 -6.70 12.59
CA THR A 280 -13.03 -5.55 12.88
C THR A 280 -11.68 -5.67 12.17
N ILE A 281 -11.06 -4.55 11.78
CA ILE A 281 -9.67 -4.61 11.26
C ILE A 281 -8.72 -5.22 12.29
N PHE A 282 -8.90 -4.85 13.55
CA PHE A 282 -8.26 -5.47 14.71
C PHE A 282 -9.26 -5.63 15.84
N PRO A 283 -9.32 -6.79 16.51
CA PRO A 283 -8.43 -7.95 16.33
C PRO A 283 -8.90 -8.98 15.29
N ASP A 284 -10.09 -8.85 14.68
CA ASP A 284 -10.66 -9.94 13.87
C ASP A 284 -9.86 -10.22 12.60
N CYS A 285 -9.38 -9.19 11.90
CA CYS A 285 -8.60 -9.35 10.69
C CYS A 285 -7.08 -9.48 10.96
N LEU A 286 -6.63 -9.83 12.17
CA LEU A 286 -5.22 -10.12 12.42
C LEU A 286 -4.71 -11.24 11.50
N GLY A 287 -3.55 -11.00 10.88
CA GLY A 287 -2.83 -11.96 10.04
C GLY A 287 -1.88 -12.84 10.87
N GLY A 288 -0.89 -13.45 10.21
CA GLY A 288 0.09 -14.33 10.87
C GLY A 288 -0.50 -15.65 11.37
N ARG A 289 -1.68 -16.03 10.87
CA ARG A 289 -2.41 -17.23 11.27
C ARG A 289 -3.19 -17.82 10.08
N PRO A 290 -3.44 -19.14 10.07
CA PRO A 290 -4.28 -19.76 9.05
C PRO A 290 -5.66 -19.10 8.92
N VAL A 291 -6.14 -18.98 7.70
CA VAL A 291 -7.46 -18.38 7.39
C VAL A 291 -8.54 -19.46 7.48
N GLU A 292 -9.58 -19.20 8.26
CA GLU A 292 -10.77 -20.05 8.34
C GLU A 292 -11.62 -19.90 7.06
N ALA A 293 -12.22 -20.99 6.57
CA ALA A 293 -13.03 -20.97 5.34
C ALA A 293 -14.14 -19.89 5.35
N GLY A 294 -14.82 -19.71 6.48
CA GLY A 294 -15.85 -18.68 6.64
C GLY A 294 -15.32 -17.24 6.68
N ARG A 295 -13.99 -17.04 6.66
CA ARG A 295 -13.31 -15.74 6.67
C ARG A 295 -12.54 -15.46 5.38
N ALA A 296 -12.57 -16.37 4.40
CA ALA A 296 -12.06 -16.08 3.06
C ALA A 296 -12.79 -14.87 2.47
N ILE A 297 -12.07 -13.96 1.83
CA ILE A 297 -12.66 -12.72 1.32
C ILE A 297 -13.35 -12.98 -0.02
N ASP A 298 -14.61 -12.58 -0.10
CA ASP A 298 -15.30 -12.37 -1.36
C ASP A 298 -15.00 -10.96 -1.86
N TRP A 299 -14.20 -10.87 -2.91
CA TRP A 299 -13.69 -9.60 -3.43
C TRP A 299 -14.77 -8.72 -4.09
N SER A 300 -15.96 -9.25 -4.37
CA SER A 300 -17.08 -8.45 -4.87
C SER A 300 -17.57 -7.42 -3.85
N TRP A 301 -17.34 -7.64 -2.55
CA TRP A 301 -17.58 -6.62 -1.52
C TRP A 301 -16.54 -5.51 -1.55
N PHE A 302 -15.38 -5.70 -2.18
CA PHE A 302 -14.25 -4.76 -2.10
C PHE A 302 -13.95 -4.04 -3.42
N PHE A 303 -14.36 -4.61 -4.56
CA PHE A 303 -14.22 -4.04 -5.89
C PHE A 303 -15.55 -4.05 -6.63
N ASP A 304 -15.73 -3.15 -7.61
CA ASP A 304 -16.96 -3.02 -8.40
C ASP A 304 -17.11 -4.18 -9.41
N VAL A 305 -17.45 -5.37 -8.91
CA VAL A 305 -17.65 -6.57 -9.71
C VAL A 305 -19.07 -6.57 -10.26
N GLY A 306 -19.20 -6.34 -11.57
CA GLY A 306 -20.48 -6.36 -12.26
C GLY A 306 -21.21 -7.70 -12.09
N GLY A 307 -22.50 -7.64 -11.75
CA GLY A 307 -23.34 -8.84 -11.58
C GLY A 307 -23.34 -9.45 -10.18
N SER A 308 -22.56 -8.92 -9.22
CA SER A 308 -22.55 -9.36 -7.81
C SER A 308 -23.89 -9.16 -7.09
N GLY A 309 -24.74 -8.26 -7.58
CA GLY A 309 -26.03 -7.93 -6.96
C GLY A 309 -25.93 -6.91 -5.82
N HIS A 310 -24.75 -6.36 -5.55
CA HIS A 310 -24.53 -5.29 -4.57
C HIS A 310 -23.39 -4.36 -5.01
N ALA A 311 -23.34 -3.15 -4.44
CA ALA A 311 -22.19 -2.27 -4.60
C ALA A 311 -21.03 -2.74 -3.68
N PRO A 312 -19.76 -2.46 -4.04
CA PRO A 312 -18.66 -2.67 -3.11
C PRO A 312 -18.82 -1.74 -1.89
N GLN A 313 -18.35 -2.19 -0.73
CA GLN A 313 -18.25 -1.33 0.44
C GLN A 313 -17.23 -0.21 0.21
N PRO A 314 -17.53 1.02 0.63
CA PRO A 314 -16.65 2.16 0.45
C PRO A 314 -15.43 2.06 1.38
N SER A 315 -14.32 2.63 0.94
CA SER A 315 -13.25 3.03 1.86
C SER A 315 -13.68 4.23 2.69
N ARG A 316 -12.87 4.59 3.69
CA ARG A 316 -13.04 5.86 4.40
C ARG A 316 -12.40 7.01 3.61
N LYS A 317 -12.96 8.22 3.73
CA LYS A 317 -12.43 9.45 3.13
C LYS A 317 -11.02 9.74 3.63
N LEU A 318 -10.24 10.41 2.79
CA LEU A 318 -8.91 10.92 3.11
C LEU A 318 -9.03 12.14 4.01
N VAL A 319 -9.06 11.89 5.31
CA VAL A 319 -9.17 12.90 6.38
C VAL A 319 -8.08 12.73 7.42
N ALA A 320 -7.83 13.76 8.22
CA ALA A 320 -6.73 13.79 9.18
C ALA A 320 -6.98 12.90 10.41
N SER A 321 -8.22 12.48 10.68
CA SER A 321 -8.49 11.47 11.70
C SER A 321 -8.33 10.07 11.14
N LEU A 322 -7.89 9.12 11.96
CA LEU A 322 -7.81 7.68 11.67
C LEU A 322 -8.81 6.94 12.56
N THR A 323 -9.15 5.71 12.19
CA THR A 323 -9.92 4.82 13.08
C THR A 323 -9.13 4.57 14.37
N HIS A 324 -9.83 4.45 15.49
CA HIS A 324 -9.21 4.16 16.79
C HIS A 324 -8.31 2.90 16.75
N ALA A 325 -8.66 1.90 15.94
CA ALA A 325 -7.86 0.68 15.80
C ALA A 325 -6.45 0.91 15.23
N LEU A 326 -6.21 2.06 14.59
CA LEU A 326 -4.87 2.48 14.13
C LEU A 326 -4.16 3.43 15.11
N ILE A 327 -4.88 3.97 16.09
CA ILE A 327 -4.33 4.79 17.18
C ILE A 327 -3.93 3.93 18.38
N ASP A 328 -4.61 2.81 18.59
CA ASP A 328 -4.30 1.82 19.62
C ASP A 328 -4.08 0.45 18.98
N LEU A 329 -2.97 0.30 18.25
CA LEU A 329 -2.64 -0.97 17.58
C LEU A 329 -2.35 -2.06 18.62
N PRO A 330 -2.81 -3.31 18.39
CA PRO A 330 -2.59 -4.40 19.32
C PRO A 330 -1.11 -4.81 19.38
N GLU A 331 -0.70 -5.40 20.51
CA GLU A 331 0.69 -5.82 20.76
C GLU A 331 1.23 -6.78 19.68
N GLN A 332 0.37 -7.61 19.09
CA GLN A 332 0.72 -8.53 17.99
C GLN A 332 1.29 -7.79 16.76
N ILE A 333 0.94 -6.52 16.58
CA ILE A 333 1.34 -5.66 15.45
C ILE A 333 2.56 -4.82 15.83
N VAL A 334 2.56 -4.19 17.00
CA VAL A 334 3.61 -3.22 17.40
C VAL A 334 4.71 -3.82 18.28
N GLY A 335 4.49 -5.00 18.84
CA GLY A 335 5.29 -5.59 19.91
C GLY A 335 5.02 -4.97 21.28
N HIS A 336 5.49 -5.62 22.35
CA HIS A 336 5.34 -5.10 23.71
C HIS A 336 6.02 -3.74 23.89
N THR A 337 5.28 -2.75 24.36
CA THR A 337 5.80 -1.42 24.71
C THR A 337 4.97 -0.80 25.82
N GLU A 338 5.63 -0.08 26.74
CA GLU A 338 4.96 0.64 27.83
C GLU A 338 4.65 2.09 27.44
N ILE A 339 5.06 2.54 26.25
CA ILE A 339 4.88 3.90 25.74
C ILE A 339 3.61 3.91 24.88
N PRO A 340 2.50 4.54 25.32
CA PRO A 340 1.23 4.52 24.59
C PRO A 340 1.36 5.03 23.14
N GLU A 341 2.19 6.03 22.90
CA GLU A 341 2.43 6.61 21.57
C GLU A 341 3.03 5.60 20.58
N HIS A 342 3.69 4.54 21.06
CA HIS A 342 4.22 3.50 20.20
C HIS A 342 3.14 2.55 19.66
N HIS A 343 1.94 2.54 20.27
CA HIS A 343 0.76 1.86 19.72
C HIS A 343 0.08 2.67 18.61
N SER A 344 0.26 3.99 18.60
CA SER A 344 -0.37 4.86 17.60
C SER A 344 0.43 4.92 16.31
N LEU A 345 -0.21 4.48 15.22
CA LEU A 345 0.34 4.62 13.87
C LEU A 345 0.56 6.09 13.52
N ALA A 346 -0.37 6.97 13.90
CA ALA A 346 -0.27 8.40 13.64
C ALA A 346 0.91 9.05 14.36
N SER A 347 1.11 8.71 15.63
CA SER A 347 2.26 9.18 16.41
C SER A 347 3.59 8.75 15.78
N ARG A 348 3.66 7.49 15.31
CA ARG A 348 4.86 6.94 14.66
C ARG A 348 5.14 7.61 13.33
N ASP A 349 4.12 7.88 12.53
CA ASP A 349 4.24 8.57 11.24
C ASP A 349 4.75 10.00 11.41
N LEU A 350 4.19 10.75 12.37
CA LEU A 350 4.62 12.12 12.66
C LEU A 350 6.05 12.17 13.21
N GLN A 351 6.39 11.26 14.12
CA GLN A 351 7.76 11.15 14.63
C GLN A 351 8.76 10.81 13.52
N ARG A 352 8.37 9.89 12.63
CA ARG A 352 9.22 9.47 11.52
C ARG A 352 9.42 10.58 10.50
N GLY A 353 8.37 11.31 10.15
CA GLY A 353 8.48 12.48 9.29
C GLY A 353 9.42 13.55 9.86
N ALA A 354 9.34 13.80 11.17
CA ALA A 354 10.26 14.71 11.86
C ALA A 354 11.70 14.18 11.88
N ALA A 355 11.90 12.88 12.17
CA ALA A 355 13.22 12.25 12.20
C ALA A 355 13.93 12.28 10.84
N LEU A 356 13.16 12.19 9.75
CA LEU A 356 13.63 12.29 8.37
C LEU A 356 13.71 13.73 7.86
N GLY A 357 13.37 14.73 8.69
CA GLY A 357 13.40 16.14 8.32
C GLY A 357 12.55 16.44 7.09
N LEU A 358 11.34 15.89 7.01
CA LEU A 358 10.41 16.22 5.93
C LEU A 358 10.08 17.72 5.94
N PRO A 359 9.96 18.37 4.77
CA PRO A 359 9.51 19.75 4.69
C PRO A 359 8.06 19.89 5.18
N SER A 360 7.62 21.13 5.42
CA SER A 360 6.20 21.39 5.66
C SER A 360 5.38 21.23 4.38
N GLY A 361 4.08 20.98 4.53
CA GLY A 361 3.18 20.91 3.39
C GLY A 361 3.08 22.23 2.62
N GLU A 362 3.09 23.35 3.34
CA GLU A 362 3.06 24.70 2.77
C GLU A 362 4.33 25.01 1.96
N ALA A 363 5.51 24.57 2.43
CA ALA A 363 6.76 24.73 1.68
C ALA A 363 6.75 23.93 0.38
N VAL A 364 6.25 22.69 0.42
CA VAL A 364 6.10 21.87 -0.78
C VAL A 364 5.07 22.48 -1.74
N ALA A 365 3.93 22.95 -1.23
CA ALA A 365 2.92 23.64 -2.04
C ALA A 365 3.52 24.83 -2.81
N ARG A 366 4.26 25.70 -2.10
CA ARG A 366 4.95 26.84 -2.75
C ARG A 366 5.99 26.40 -3.78
N MET A 367 6.75 25.34 -3.49
CA MET A 367 7.71 24.77 -4.46
C MET A 367 7.01 24.25 -5.72
N MET A 368 5.80 23.69 -5.57
CA MET A 368 5.00 23.21 -6.70
C MET A 368 4.22 24.32 -7.42
N GLY A 369 4.21 25.56 -6.92
CA GLY A 369 3.36 26.62 -7.42
C GLY A 369 1.87 26.44 -7.11
N VAL A 370 1.56 25.65 -6.08
CA VAL A 370 0.20 25.43 -5.54
C VAL A 370 -0.03 26.42 -4.39
N GLU A 371 -1.23 27.00 -4.33
CA GLU A 371 -1.62 27.85 -3.19
C GLU A 371 -1.67 27.03 -1.90
N PRO A 372 -0.83 27.36 -0.89
CA PRO A 372 -0.81 26.63 0.38
C PRO A 372 -2.15 26.72 1.11
N LEU A 373 -2.48 25.70 1.90
CA LEU A 373 -3.56 25.82 2.87
C LEU A 373 -3.26 26.93 3.87
N THR A 374 -4.30 27.65 4.26
CA THR A 374 -4.26 28.59 5.38
C THR A 374 -4.16 27.85 6.71
N ALA A 375 -3.69 28.54 7.75
CA ALA A 375 -3.63 27.96 9.10
C ALA A 375 -5.02 27.49 9.62
N GLU A 376 -6.10 28.16 9.19
CA GLU A 376 -7.47 27.77 9.50
C GLU A 376 -7.86 26.47 8.78
N GLU A 377 -7.55 26.36 7.48
CA GLU A 377 -7.77 25.15 6.69
C GLU A 377 -6.96 23.96 7.24
N CYS A 378 -5.72 24.15 7.68
CA CYS A 378 -4.92 23.12 8.36
C CYS A 378 -5.53 22.74 9.71
N GLY A 379 -6.13 23.69 10.43
CA GLY A 379 -6.95 23.40 11.61
C GLY A 379 -6.18 22.94 12.85
N LEU A 380 -4.85 23.14 12.92
CA LEU A 380 -4.02 22.73 14.07
C LEU A 380 -4.29 23.54 15.36
N GLY A 381 -4.94 24.70 15.23
CA GLY A 381 -5.43 25.53 16.34
C GLY A 381 -4.50 26.68 16.73
N ALA A 382 -5.04 27.64 17.50
CA ALA A 382 -4.43 28.95 17.77
C ALA A 382 -3.05 28.93 18.46
N GLY A 383 -2.62 27.79 19.01
CA GLY A 383 -1.30 27.65 19.58
C GLY A 383 -0.22 27.20 18.59
N TRP A 384 -0.59 26.73 17.39
CA TRP A 384 0.35 26.14 16.42
C TRP A 384 0.91 27.24 15.53
N ALA A 385 2.15 27.65 15.78
CA ALA A 385 2.81 28.75 15.06
C ALA A 385 3.68 28.28 13.89
N ALA A 386 4.03 27.00 13.86
CA ALA A 386 4.82 26.39 12.79
C ALA A 386 3.95 26.10 11.55
N GLU A 387 4.60 25.83 10.43
CA GLU A 387 3.92 25.22 9.30
C GLU A 387 3.56 23.75 9.59
N THR A 388 2.79 23.14 8.70
CA THR A 388 2.13 21.85 8.94
C THR A 388 3.03 20.69 8.52
N PRO A 389 3.21 19.64 9.37
CA PRO A 389 3.91 18.43 8.96
C PRO A 389 3.31 17.83 7.69
N LEU A 390 4.14 17.52 6.69
CA LEU A 390 3.67 17.13 5.35
C LEU A 390 2.62 16.01 5.35
N TRP A 391 2.80 14.96 6.17
CA TRP A 391 1.84 13.86 6.27
C TRP A 391 0.45 14.34 6.72
N TYR A 392 0.38 15.20 7.75
CA TYR A 392 -0.88 15.77 8.21
C TYR A 392 -1.47 16.74 7.17
N TYR A 393 -0.62 17.54 6.53
CA TYR A 393 -1.03 18.49 5.50
C TYR A 393 -1.75 17.79 4.34
N VAL A 394 -1.23 16.65 3.87
CA VAL A 394 -1.82 15.89 2.75
C VAL A 394 -3.28 15.50 3.03
N PHE A 395 -3.62 15.14 4.26
CA PHE A 395 -5.03 14.86 4.62
C PHE A 395 -5.89 16.11 4.65
N LYS A 396 -5.39 17.19 5.24
CA LYS A 396 -6.11 18.47 5.26
C LYS A 396 -6.32 19.03 3.86
N GLU A 397 -5.36 18.81 2.98
CA GLU A 397 -5.44 19.20 1.59
C GLU A 397 -6.53 18.42 0.87
N ALA A 398 -6.60 17.10 1.06
CA ALA A 398 -7.68 16.27 0.53
C ALA A 398 -9.05 16.71 1.05
N GLU A 399 -9.19 16.97 2.37
CA GLU A 399 -10.42 17.48 2.96
C GLU A 399 -10.90 18.80 2.34
N VAL A 400 -9.98 19.75 2.20
CA VAL A 400 -10.31 21.13 1.80
C VAL A 400 -10.49 21.26 0.29
N ARG A 401 -9.65 20.58 -0.49
CA ARG A 401 -9.60 20.73 -1.95
C ARG A 401 -10.43 19.68 -2.69
N ALA A 402 -10.71 18.54 -2.06
CA ALA A 402 -11.37 17.40 -2.71
C ALA A 402 -12.44 16.72 -1.82
N ALA A 403 -12.92 17.38 -0.75
CA ALA A 403 -13.88 16.82 0.21
C ALA A 403 -13.48 15.46 0.82
N GLY A 404 -12.18 15.14 0.82
CA GLY A 404 -11.62 13.87 1.25
C GLY A 404 -11.84 12.70 0.29
N GLU A 405 -12.34 12.93 -0.93
CA GLU A 405 -12.66 11.84 -1.88
C GLU A 405 -11.42 11.31 -2.61
N HIS A 406 -10.42 12.16 -2.85
CA HIS A 406 -9.11 11.83 -3.41
C HIS A 406 -8.04 12.78 -2.87
N LEU A 407 -6.77 12.53 -3.16
CA LEU A 407 -5.65 13.38 -2.74
C LEU A 407 -5.73 14.77 -3.38
N GLY A 408 -5.30 15.77 -2.63
CA GLY A 408 -5.15 17.13 -3.13
C GLY A 408 -3.93 17.33 -4.03
N PRO A 409 -3.70 18.56 -4.55
CA PRO A 409 -2.66 18.83 -5.54
C PRO A 409 -1.23 18.46 -5.10
N VAL A 410 -0.83 18.72 -3.86
CA VAL A 410 0.51 18.37 -3.35
C VAL A 410 0.63 16.86 -3.15
N GLY A 411 -0.26 16.28 -2.34
CA GLY A 411 -0.21 14.86 -2.03
C GLY A 411 -0.34 14.00 -3.28
N GLY A 412 -1.30 14.32 -4.13
CA GLY A 412 -1.57 13.61 -5.37
C GLY A 412 -0.41 13.69 -6.36
N ARG A 413 0.24 14.85 -6.49
CA ARG A 413 1.38 15.02 -7.40
C ARG A 413 2.56 14.16 -6.97
N ILE A 414 2.90 14.16 -5.68
CA ILE A 414 3.97 13.31 -5.14
C ILE A 414 3.68 11.85 -5.45
N VAL A 415 2.45 11.38 -5.17
CA VAL A 415 2.06 9.98 -5.39
C VAL A 415 2.09 9.60 -6.86
N ALA A 416 1.43 10.38 -7.73
CA ALA A 416 1.32 10.08 -9.15
C ALA A 416 2.67 10.13 -9.86
N GLU A 417 3.48 11.16 -9.61
CA GLU A 417 4.77 11.27 -10.31
C GLU A 417 5.76 10.19 -9.91
N VAL A 418 5.76 9.75 -8.65
CA VAL A 418 6.62 8.63 -8.22
C VAL A 418 6.17 7.34 -8.90
N LEU A 419 4.90 6.95 -8.79
CA LEU A 419 4.44 5.68 -9.39
C LEU A 419 4.59 5.65 -10.91
N LEU A 420 4.21 6.74 -11.60
CA LEU A 420 4.40 6.84 -13.05
C LEU A 420 5.88 6.89 -13.42
N GLY A 421 6.72 7.51 -12.59
CA GLY A 421 8.16 7.58 -12.81
C GLY A 421 8.86 6.23 -12.67
N LEU A 422 8.47 5.42 -11.69
CA LEU A 422 8.99 4.06 -11.57
C LEU A 422 8.61 3.23 -12.80
N LEU A 423 7.37 3.35 -13.28
CA LEU A 423 6.90 2.67 -14.48
C LEU A 423 7.67 3.10 -15.74
N GLU A 424 7.92 4.41 -15.90
CA GLU A 424 8.67 4.97 -17.02
C GLU A 424 10.17 4.65 -16.96
N ALA A 425 10.74 4.43 -15.78
CA ALA A 425 12.15 4.06 -15.62
C ALA A 425 12.41 2.57 -15.78
N ASP A 426 11.38 1.73 -15.71
CA ASP A 426 11.53 0.28 -15.81
C ASP A 426 11.50 -0.18 -17.29
N PRO A 427 12.60 -0.71 -17.85
CA PRO A 427 12.63 -1.14 -19.25
C PRO A 427 11.66 -2.30 -19.55
N ASP A 428 11.29 -3.08 -18.53
CA ASP A 428 10.39 -4.23 -18.66
C ASP A 428 8.91 -3.87 -18.48
N SER A 429 8.59 -2.61 -18.17
CA SER A 429 7.20 -2.18 -17.99
C SER A 429 6.43 -2.23 -19.31
N TYR A 430 5.10 -2.37 -19.23
CA TYR A 430 4.25 -2.39 -20.42
C TYR A 430 4.42 -1.13 -21.30
N LYS A 431 4.82 0.00 -20.71
CA LYS A 431 5.06 1.25 -21.45
C LYS A 431 6.31 1.20 -22.32
N ASN A 432 7.37 0.56 -21.81
CA ASN A 432 8.70 0.59 -22.42
C ASN A 432 9.00 -0.66 -23.25
N ALA A 433 8.62 -1.83 -22.74
CA ALA A 433 8.84 -3.10 -23.41
C ALA A 433 7.97 -3.26 -24.66
N GLU A 434 6.71 -2.80 -24.60
CA GLU A 434 5.79 -2.83 -25.74
C GLU A 434 4.94 -1.54 -25.82
N PRO A 435 5.50 -0.44 -26.37
CA PRO A 435 4.78 0.82 -26.49
C PRO A 435 3.46 0.67 -27.25
N GLY A 436 2.36 1.02 -26.59
CA GLY A 436 1.01 0.86 -27.15
C GLY A 436 0.29 -0.42 -26.72
N TRP A 437 0.95 -1.28 -25.92
CA TRP A 437 0.29 -2.43 -25.30
C TRP A 437 -1.00 -2.03 -24.59
N ARG A 438 -1.98 -2.93 -24.64
CA ARG A 438 -3.28 -2.81 -23.99
C ARG A 438 -3.62 -4.15 -23.31
N PRO A 439 -4.40 -4.13 -22.22
CA PRO A 439 -4.86 -5.36 -21.59
C PRO A 439 -5.53 -6.30 -22.59
N GLU A 440 -5.15 -7.56 -22.54
CA GLU A 440 -5.60 -8.62 -23.46
C GLU A 440 -6.41 -9.71 -22.78
N LEU A 441 -6.40 -9.76 -21.44
CA LEU A 441 -7.27 -10.65 -20.69
C LEU A 441 -8.73 -10.17 -20.74
N PRO A 442 -9.71 -11.07 -20.54
CA PRO A 442 -11.12 -10.69 -20.50
C PRO A 442 -11.38 -9.53 -19.53
N PHE A 443 -12.09 -8.51 -20.02
CA PHE A 443 -12.51 -7.35 -19.23
C PHE A 443 -14.01 -7.08 -19.43
N SER A 444 -14.65 -6.54 -18.40
CA SER A 444 -16.06 -6.18 -18.38
C SER A 444 -16.37 -4.92 -19.20
N ARG A 445 -15.39 -4.02 -19.38
CA ARG A 445 -15.53 -2.76 -20.13
C ARG A 445 -14.48 -2.68 -21.25
N PRO A 446 -14.88 -2.49 -22.52
CA PRO A 446 -13.94 -2.40 -23.63
C PRO A 446 -12.81 -1.40 -23.43
N GLY A 447 -11.57 -1.89 -23.47
CA GLY A 447 -10.37 -1.05 -23.36
C GLY A 447 -9.98 -0.61 -21.94
N HIS A 448 -10.63 -1.16 -20.91
CA HIS A 448 -10.33 -0.87 -19.51
C HIS A 448 -10.31 -2.16 -18.69
N PHE A 449 -9.11 -2.59 -18.28
CA PHE A 449 -8.95 -3.68 -17.32
C PHE A 449 -8.83 -3.13 -15.90
N SER A 450 -9.67 -3.63 -15.01
CA SER A 450 -9.80 -3.19 -13.61
C SER A 450 -9.36 -4.28 -12.61
N MET A 451 -9.22 -3.91 -11.34
CA MET A 451 -9.10 -4.88 -10.24
C MET A 451 -10.30 -5.82 -10.18
N ALA A 452 -11.50 -5.35 -10.52
CA ALA A 452 -12.68 -6.21 -10.58
C ALA A 452 -12.51 -7.32 -11.64
N ASP A 453 -11.96 -6.98 -12.81
CA ASP A 453 -11.67 -7.96 -13.86
C ASP A 453 -10.57 -8.94 -13.41
N LEU A 454 -9.52 -8.45 -12.73
CA LEU A 454 -8.45 -9.28 -12.16
C LEU A 454 -8.99 -10.31 -11.16
N VAL A 455 -9.78 -9.88 -10.17
CA VAL A 455 -10.31 -10.79 -9.14
C VAL A 455 -11.34 -11.76 -9.70
N VAL A 456 -12.13 -11.35 -10.71
CA VAL A 456 -13.05 -12.26 -11.42
C VAL A 456 -12.25 -13.32 -12.18
N PHE A 457 -11.21 -12.92 -12.92
CA PHE A 457 -10.34 -13.85 -13.65
C PHE A 457 -9.62 -14.84 -12.71
N ALA A 458 -9.23 -14.37 -11.53
CA ALA A 458 -8.64 -15.20 -10.47
C ALA A 458 -9.64 -16.16 -9.79
N GLY A 459 -10.96 -16.00 -10.01
CA GLY A 459 -12.01 -16.75 -9.33
C GLY A 459 -12.29 -16.30 -7.88
N GLY A 460 -12.02 -15.03 -7.56
CA GLY A 460 -12.15 -14.43 -6.23
C GLY A 460 -13.49 -13.74 -5.94
N ALA A 461 -14.39 -13.66 -6.93
CA ALA A 461 -15.80 -13.31 -6.74
C ALA A 461 -16.61 -14.56 -7.08
N GLY A 462 -17.54 -14.98 -6.20
CA GLY A 462 -18.26 -16.26 -6.30
C GLY A 462 -18.62 -16.64 -7.74
N GLU A 463 -18.29 -17.87 -8.14
CA GLU A 463 -18.28 -18.34 -9.53
C GLU A 463 -19.50 -17.88 -10.33
N THR A 464 -19.30 -16.87 -11.18
CA THR A 464 -20.11 -16.67 -12.39
C THR A 464 -19.18 -16.24 -13.52
N VAL A 465 -18.40 -17.20 -14.04
CA VAL A 465 -17.87 -17.06 -15.41
C VAL A 465 -18.92 -17.66 -16.35
N PRO A 466 -19.38 -16.94 -17.39
CA PRO A 466 -20.38 -17.44 -18.34
C PRO A 466 -19.93 -18.67 -19.14
#